data_AF-A0A926CGI8-F1
#
_entry.id   AF-A0A926CGI8-F1
#
_cell.length_a   1.000
_cell.length_b   1.000
_cell.length_c   1.000
_cell.angle_alpha   90.00
_cell.angle_beta   90.00
_cell.angle_gamma   90.00
#
_symmetry.space_group_name_H-M   'P 1'
#
loop_
_entity.id
_entity.type
_entity.pdbx_description
1 polymer ?
#
loop_
_entity_poly.entity_id
_entity_poly.type
_entity_poly.pdbx_seq_one_letter_code
_entity_poly.pdbx_strand_id
1 'polypeptide(L)'
;MEPSELEEPSKELARLAEEQLNDADSDSDDRRTRGRKRRTRVLELYNQGYIDTSIDHYHAALVMLYGDDVSHFELARSFARRSVDLGSHRAWSIIAAAWDRALIQRGKPQRFGTQFVREQGRWTLGRIDPKVRDAERALYGVPPLWVQEQAVERLQRREERE
;
A
#
# COMPACT_ATOMS: atom_id res chain seq x y z
N MET A 1 -4.83 -33.19 -23.79
CA MET A 1 -4.10 -32.14 -23.06
C MET A 1 -4.99 -30.92 -23.16
N GLU A 2 -5.84 -30.72 -22.15
CA GLU A 2 -6.74 -29.56 -22.07
C GLU A 2 -5.88 -28.28 -22.16
N PRO A 3 -6.26 -27.28 -22.96
CA PRO A 3 -5.59 -26.00 -22.91
C PRO A 3 -5.89 -25.43 -21.52
N SER A 4 -4.85 -25.31 -20.70
CA SER A 4 -4.88 -24.47 -19.51
C SER A 4 -5.37 -23.09 -19.96
N GLU A 5 -6.63 -22.76 -19.71
CA GLU A 5 -7.16 -21.41 -19.90
C GLU A 5 -6.23 -20.46 -19.14
N LEU A 6 -5.39 -19.73 -19.86
CA LEU A 6 -4.52 -18.72 -19.26
C LEU A 6 -5.45 -17.69 -18.64
N GLU A 7 -5.42 -17.58 -17.30
CA GLU A 7 -6.19 -16.58 -16.55
C GLU A 7 -5.98 -15.20 -17.20
N GLU A 8 -7.07 -14.48 -17.47
CA GLU A 8 -6.97 -13.13 -18.04
C GLU A 8 -6.13 -12.24 -17.09
N PRO A 9 -5.17 -11.45 -17.60
CA PRO A 9 -4.26 -10.68 -16.75
C PRO A 9 -4.94 -9.77 -15.71
N SER A 10 -6.08 -9.15 -16.05
CA SER A 10 -6.85 -8.35 -15.10
C SER A 10 -7.44 -9.17 -13.95
N LYS A 11 -7.92 -10.39 -14.24
CA LYS A 11 -8.43 -11.33 -13.23
C LYS A 11 -7.28 -11.80 -12.33
N GLU A 12 -6.13 -12.09 -12.93
CA GLU A 12 -4.93 -12.44 -12.19
C GLU A 12 -4.50 -11.31 -11.24
N LEU A 13 -4.44 -10.05 -11.71
CA LEU A 13 -4.12 -8.90 -10.86
C LEU A 13 -5.10 -8.74 -9.69
N ALA A 14 -6.40 -8.92 -9.94
CA ALA A 14 -7.42 -8.88 -8.90
C ALA A 14 -7.19 -9.96 -7.84
N ARG A 15 -6.94 -11.20 -8.26
CA ARG A 15 -6.63 -12.32 -7.37
C ARG A 15 -5.36 -12.07 -6.56
N LEU A 16 -4.28 -11.58 -7.17
CA LEU A 16 -3.04 -11.25 -6.46
C LEU A 16 -3.27 -10.18 -5.38
N ALA A 17 -4.09 -9.17 -5.69
CA ALA A 17 -4.44 -8.11 -4.74
C ALA A 17 -5.29 -8.64 -3.57
N GLU A 18 -6.29 -9.48 -3.86
CA GLU A 18 -7.12 -10.13 -2.84
C GLU A 18 -6.28 -11.04 -1.93
N GLU A 19 -5.45 -11.91 -2.51
CA GLU A 19 -4.53 -12.76 -1.79
C GLU A 19 -3.59 -11.95 -0.89
N GLN A 20 -3.13 -10.78 -1.36
CA GLN A 20 -2.27 -9.91 -0.57
C GLN A 20 -2.98 -9.31 0.65
N LEU A 21 -4.27 -8.98 0.53
CA LEU A 21 -5.07 -8.46 1.65
C LEU A 21 -5.42 -9.53 2.67
N ASN A 22 -5.71 -10.75 2.20
CA ASN A 22 -6.09 -11.88 3.04
C ASN A 22 -4.89 -12.60 3.67
N ASP A 23 -3.66 -12.14 3.40
CA ASP A 23 -2.43 -12.75 3.89
C ASP A 23 -2.08 -12.33 5.34
N ALA A 24 -3.01 -12.56 6.26
CA ALA A 24 -2.88 -12.18 7.68
C ALA A 24 -2.51 -13.35 8.62
N ASP A 25 -2.85 -14.58 8.26
CA ASP A 25 -2.94 -15.71 9.20
C ASP A 25 -1.76 -16.72 9.16
N SER A 26 -0.69 -16.46 8.40
CA SER A 26 0.46 -17.39 8.30
C SER A 26 1.70 -16.93 9.05
N ASP A 27 2.68 -17.85 9.20
CA ASP A 27 4.03 -17.51 9.64
C ASP A 27 4.60 -16.34 8.81
N SER A 28 5.37 -15.48 9.48
CA SER A 28 5.97 -14.27 8.94
C SER A 28 6.87 -14.52 7.73
N ASP A 29 7.61 -15.64 7.68
CA ASP A 29 8.52 -15.94 6.58
C ASP A 29 7.81 -16.47 5.34
N ASP A 30 6.77 -17.28 5.53
CA ASP A 30 5.89 -17.73 4.44
C ASP A 30 5.14 -16.55 3.83
N ARG A 31 4.63 -15.65 4.68
CA ARG A 31 3.96 -14.42 4.23
C ARG A 31 4.89 -13.54 3.40
N ARG A 32 6.14 -13.31 3.85
CA ARG A 32 7.14 -12.55 3.08
C ARG A 32 7.41 -13.20 1.73
N THR A 33 7.54 -14.53 1.71
CA THR A 33 7.82 -15.28 0.49
C THR A 33 6.67 -15.20 -0.52
N ARG A 34 5.42 -15.37 -0.07
CA ARG A 34 4.23 -15.20 -0.92
C ARG A 34 4.08 -13.76 -1.41
N GLY A 35 4.29 -12.78 -0.53
CA GLY A 35 4.29 -11.36 -0.91
C GLY A 35 5.31 -11.02 -2.00
N ARG A 36 6.53 -11.55 -1.89
CA ARG A 36 7.56 -11.42 -2.94
C ARG A 36 7.10 -12.02 -4.27
N LYS A 37 6.56 -13.24 -4.25
CA LYS A 37 6.04 -13.89 -5.48
C LYS A 37 4.96 -13.05 -6.16
N ARG A 38 4.01 -12.49 -5.40
CA ARG A 38 2.96 -11.63 -5.95
C ARG A 38 3.52 -10.37 -6.59
N ARG A 39 4.49 -9.70 -5.95
CA ARG A 39 5.16 -8.52 -6.53
C ARG A 39 5.95 -8.87 -7.80
N THR A 40 6.70 -9.96 -7.80
CA THR A 40 7.39 -10.44 -9.01
C THR A 40 6.39 -10.64 -10.15
N ARG A 41 5.24 -11.24 -9.87
CA ARG A 41 4.21 -11.46 -10.88
C ARG A 41 3.62 -10.16 -11.43
N VAL A 42 3.36 -9.16 -10.58
CA VAL A 42 2.92 -7.83 -11.02
C VAL A 42 3.97 -7.18 -11.94
N LEU A 43 5.27 -7.32 -11.65
CA LEU A 43 6.34 -6.79 -12.50
C LEU A 43 6.41 -7.50 -13.86
N GLU A 44 6.19 -8.81 -13.91
CA GLU A 44 6.09 -9.55 -15.17
C GLU A 44 4.93 -9.04 -16.03
N LEU A 45 3.73 -8.91 -15.44
CA LEU A 45 2.55 -8.39 -16.14
C LEU A 45 2.75 -6.94 -16.62
N TYR A 46 3.44 -6.12 -15.81
CA TYR A 46 3.83 -4.77 -16.20
C TYR A 46 4.75 -4.78 -17.43
N ASN A 47 5.81 -5.59 -17.40
CA ASN A 47 6.79 -5.68 -18.50
C ASN A 47 6.19 -6.25 -19.79
N GLN A 48 5.12 -7.04 -19.68
CA GLN A 48 4.39 -7.58 -20.82
C GLN A 48 3.33 -6.61 -21.37
N GLY A 49 3.10 -5.48 -20.71
CA GLY A 49 2.12 -4.47 -21.14
C GLY A 49 0.67 -4.80 -20.77
N TYR A 50 0.45 -5.68 -19.78
CA TYR A 50 -0.89 -6.13 -19.39
C TYR A 50 -1.56 -5.30 -18.29
N ILE A 51 -0.91 -4.25 -17.78
CA ILE A 51 -1.51 -3.31 -16.81
C ILE A 51 -1.92 -2.05 -17.57
N ASP A 52 -3.21 -1.96 -17.92
CA ASP A 52 -3.71 -0.88 -18.80
C ASP A 52 -4.91 -0.14 -18.20
N THR A 53 -5.87 -0.86 -17.64
CA THR A 53 -7.10 -0.25 -17.14
C THR A 53 -6.92 0.39 -15.76
N SER A 54 -7.86 1.27 -15.38
CA SER A 54 -7.85 1.89 -14.05
C SER A 54 -7.85 0.85 -12.92
N ILE A 55 -8.52 -0.29 -13.11
CA ILE A 55 -8.61 -1.35 -12.11
C ILE A 55 -7.34 -2.21 -12.04
N ASP A 56 -6.68 -2.46 -13.19
CA ASP A 56 -5.39 -3.17 -13.22
C ASP A 56 -4.33 -2.39 -12.45
N HIS A 57 -4.25 -1.09 -12.72
CA HIS A 57 -3.34 -0.19 -12.02
C HIS A 57 -3.67 -0.12 -10.51
N TYR A 58 -4.94 -0.14 -10.12
CA TYR A 58 -5.32 -0.17 -8.71
C TYR A 58 -4.83 -1.44 -8.01
N HIS A 59 -5.07 -2.61 -8.60
CA HIS A 59 -4.64 -3.89 -8.04
C HIS A 59 -3.12 -4.03 -7.98
N ALA A 60 -2.43 -3.65 -9.05
CA ALA A 60 -0.96 -3.61 -9.08
C ALA A 60 -0.41 -2.68 -7.99
N ALA A 61 -0.99 -1.49 -7.84
CA ALA A 61 -0.60 -0.54 -6.79
C ALA A 61 -0.75 -1.14 -5.39
N LEU A 62 -1.87 -1.83 -5.14
CA LEU A 62 -2.14 -2.46 -3.85
C LEU A 62 -1.10 -3.54 -3.52
N VAL A 63 -0.78 -4.43 -4.47
CA VAL A 63 0.23 -5.48 -4.26
C VAL A 63 1.61 -4.86 -3.96
N MET A 64 2.00 -3.84 -4.74
CA MET A 64 3.30 -3.18 -4.56
C MET A 64 3.39 -2.39 -3.25
N LEU A 65 2.26 -1.90 -2.71
CA LEU A 65 2.20 -1.16 -1.45
C LEU A 65 2.70 -1.97 -0.24
N TYR A 66 2.53 -3.29 -0.28
CA TYR A 66 3.00 -4.24 0.75
C TYR A 66 4.43 -4.76 0.48
N GLY A 67 5.19 -4.02 -0.35
CA GLY A 67 6.62 -4.22 -0.51
C GLY A 67 7.43 -3.82 0.72
N ASP A 68 8.73 -4.08 0.63
CA ASP A 68 9.74 -3.86 1.67
C ASP A 68 10.90 -2.97 1.21
N ASP A 69 10.79 -2.36 0.02
CA ASP A 69 11.81 -1.51 -0.58
C ASP A 69 11.21 -0.21 -1.12
N VAL A 70 12.04 0.84 -1.15
CA VAL A 70 11.65 2.15 -1.67
C VAL A 70 11.11 2.05 -3.10
N SER A 71 11.72 1.24 -3.95
CA SER A 71 11.28 1.06 -5.35
C SER A 71 9.87 0.48 -5.44
N HIS A 72 9.50 -0.43 -4.54
CA HIS A 72 8.15 -0.98 -4.49
C HIS A 72 7.12 0.10 -4.17
N PHE A 73 7.41 0.98 -3.22
CA PHE A 73 6.52 2.08 -2.86
C PHE A 73 6.42 3.14 -3.97
N GLU A 74 7.51 3.45 -4.67
CA GLU A 74 7.45 4.37 -5.81
C GLU A 74 6.64 3.79 -6.99
N LEU A 75 6.76 2.48 -7.25
CA LEU A 75 5.92 1.78 -8.23
C LEU A 75 4.46 1.75 -7.81
N ALA A 76 4.17 1.45 -6.54
CA ALA A 76 2.81 1.52 -5.99
C ALA A 76 2.20 2.92 -6.20
N ARG A 77 2.95 3.98 -5.92
CA ARG A 77 2.50 5.36 -6.13
C ARG A 77 2.26 5.66 -7.61
N SER A 78 3.12 5.16 -8.51
CA SER A 78 3.00 5.37 -9.95
C SER A 78 1.76 4.68 -10.52
N PHE A 79 1.53 3.43 -10.16
CA PHE A 79 0.32 2.70 -10.54
C PHE A 79 -0.94 3.35 -9.95
N ALA A 80 -0.93 3.74 -8.67
CA ALA A 80 -2.08 4.39 -8.05
C ALA A 80 -2.40 5.74 -8.71
N ARG A 81 -1.38 6.53 -9.09
CA ARG A 81 -1.57 7.77 -9.85
C ARG A 81 -2.21 7.50 -11.20
N ARG A 82 -1.70 6.52 -11.95
CA ARG A 82 -2.28 6.15 -13.25
C ARG A 82 -3.72 5.64 -13.12
N SER A 83 -4.01 4.88 -12.07
CA SER A 83 -5.37 4.43 -11.74
C SER A 83 -6.33 5.60 -11.50
N VAL A 84 -5.91 6.62 -10.75
CA VAL A 84 -6.66 7.87 -10.55
C VAL A 84 -6.88 8.62 -11.87
N ASP A 85 -5.83 8.78 -12.67
CA ASP A 85 -5.91 9.50 -13.95
C ASP A 85 -6.88 8.82 -14.94
N LEU A 86 -7.06 7.50 -14.82
CA LEU A 86 -8.03 6.70 -15.58
C LEU A 86 -9.41 6.58 -14.90
N GLY A 87 -9.66 7.30 -13.80
CA GLY A 87 -10.98 7.46 -13.17
C GLY A 87 -11.22 6.68 -11.87
N SER A 88 -10.26 5.90 -11.38
CA SER A 88 -10.42 5.16 -10.11
C SER A 88 -10.10 6.02 -8.91
N HIS A 89 -11.14 6.51 -8.23
CA HIS A 89 -11.00 7.35 -7.04
C HIS A 89 -10.49 6.57 -5.82
N ARG A 90 -10.57 5.23 -5.84
CA ARG A 90 -10.15 4.37 -4.72
C ARG A 90 -8.63 4.36 -4.53
N ALA A 91 -7.86 4.74 -5.55
CA ALA A 91 -6.41 4.71 -5.52
C ALA A 91 -5.76 5.91 -4.78
N TRP A 92 -6.52 6.96 -4.47
CA TRP A 92 -5.98 8.16 -3.80
C TRP A 92 -5.28 7.86 -2.46
N SER A 93 -5.88 6.99 -1.63
CA SER A 93 -5.30 6.60 -0.34
C SER A 93 -4.04 5.76 -0.51
N ILE A 94 -3.94 4.96 -1.58
CA ILE A 94 -2.72 4.21 -1.93
C ILE A 94 -1.58 5.17 -2.28
N ILE A 95 -1.86 6.27 -3.00
CA ILE A 95 -0.83 7.29 -3.31
C ILE A 95 -0.24 7.86 -2.02
N ALA A 96 -1.09 8.28 -1.08
CA ALA A 96 -0.63 8.84 0.20
C ALA A 96 0.17 7.83 1.01
N ALA A 97 -0.34 6.60 1.12
CA ALA A 97 0.30 5.54 1.91
C ALA A 97 1.64 5.09 1.31
N ALA A 98 1.73 4.98 -0.01
CA ALA A 98 2.96 4.66 -0.70
C ALA A 98 4.02 5.77 -0.51
N TRP A 99 3.59 7.03 -0.57
CA TRP A 99 4.49 8.17 -0.38
C TRP A 99 5.05 8.21 1.03
N ASP A 100 4.22 8.06 2.06
CA ASP A 100 4.67 8.06 3.45
C ASP A 100 5.63 6.90 3.75
N ARG A 101 5.35 5.69 3.25
CA ARG A 101 6.28 4.54 3.37
C ARG A 101 7.63 4.83 2.72
N ALA A 102 7.62 5.41 1.52
CA ALA A 102 8.85 5.78 0.82
C ALA A 102 9.62 6.92 1.51
N LEU A 103 8.95 7.81 2.26
CA LEU A 103 9.59 8.85 3.05
C LEU A 103 10.20 8.28 4.32
N ILE A 104 9.46 7.44 5.06
CA ILE A 104 9.94 6.77 6.28
C ILE A 104 11.18 5.94 5.98
N GLN A 105 11.15 5.12 4.92
CA GLN A 105 12.28 4.27 4.54
C GLN A 105 13.55 5.10 4.21
N ARG A 106 13.38 6.36 3.78
CA ARG A 106 14.47 7.31 3.52
C ARG A 106 14.83 8.17 4.75
N GLY A 107 14.28 7.88 5.92
CA GLY A 107 14.50 8.65 7.14
C GLY A 107 13.88 10.06 7.13
N LYS A 108 12.87 10.30 6.28
CA LYS A 108 12.17 11.59 6.14
C LYS A 108 10.83 11.57 6.89
N PRO A 109 10.31 12.74 7.30
CA PRO A 109 8.96 12.82 7.88
C PRO A 109 7.91 12.36 6.87
N GLN A 110 6.86 11.72 7.35
CA GLN A 110 5.67 11.39 6.57
C GLN A 110 5.00 12.67 6.08
N ARG A 111 4.35 12.61 4.92
CA ARG A 111 3.57 13.72 4.38
C ARG A 111 2.16 13.72 4.97
N PHE A 112 1.48 12.57 4.97
CA PHE A 112 0.06 12.50 5.32
C PHE A 112 -0.21 11.89 6.70
N GLY A 113 0.74 11.11 7.25
CA GLY A 113 0.60 10.45 8.55
C GLY A 113 -0.20 9.15 8.45
N THR A 114 -0.01 8.39 7.38
CA THR A 114 -0.74 7.14 7.09
C THR A 114 -0.11 5.91 7.73
N GLN A 115 1.15 5.99 8.19
CA GLN A 115 1.87 4.87 8.79
C GLN A 115 1.98 5.06 10.30
N PHE A 116 1.78 3.96 11.02
CA PHE A 116 2.13 3.87 12.44
C PHE A 116 3.47 3.14 12.53
N VAL A 117 4.39 3.70 13.30
CA VAL A 117 5.76 3.22 13.43
C VAL A 117 6.05 2.88 14.87
N ARG A 118 7.08 2.05 15.08
CA ARG A 118 7.61 1.75 16.41
C ARG A 118 8.77 2.68 16.72
N GLU A 119 8.61 3.50 17.75
CA GLU A 119 9.66 4.34 18.30
C GLU A 119 9.81 4.03 19.78
N GLN A 120 11.02 3.68 20.21
CA GLN A 120 11.32 3.32 21.61
C GLN A 120 10.36 2.25 22.19
N GLY A 121 10.01 1.27 21.36
CA GLY A 121 9.11 0.17 21.75
C GLY A 121 7.62 0.53 21.77
N ARG A 122 7.21 1.75 21.44
CA ARG A 122 5.81 2.19 21.43
C ARG A 122 5.32 2.50 20.02
N TRP A 123 4.04 2.28 19.77
CA TRP A 123 3.39 2.75 18.55
C TRP A 123 3.24 4.27 18.58
N THR A 124 3.72 4.93 17.52
CA THR A 124 3.60 6.38 17.31
C THR A 124 3.27 6.66 15.84
N LEU A 125 2.86 7.90 15.54
CA LEU A 125 2.79 8.39 14.16
C LEU A 125 4.18 8.73 13.58
N GLY A 126 5.24 8.69 14.38
CA GLY A 126 6.55 9.20 14.01
C GLY A 126 6.51 10.67 13.57
N ARG A 127 7.53 11.09 12.81
CA ARG A 127 7.63 12.47 12.30
C ARG A 127 6.68 12.68 11.13
N ILE A 128 5.92 13.79 11.16
CA ILE A 128 4.99 14.22 10.11
C ILE A 128 5.35 15.65 9.66
N ASP A 129 5.21 15.93 8.36
CA ASP A 129 5.36 17.28 7.80
C ASP A 129 4.22 18.19 8.31
N PRO A 130 4.51 19.22 9.12
CA PRO A 130 3.50 20.10 9.69
C PRO A 130 2.85 21.01 8.63
N LYS A 131 3.38 21.07 7.41
CA LYS A 131 2.85 21.92 6.34
C LYS A 131 1.61 21.34 5.67
N VAL A 132 1.39 20.02 5.80
CA VAL A 132 0.22 19.35 5.20
C VAL A 132 -1.00 19.55 6.08
N ARG A 133 -2.02 20.18 5.50
CA ARG A 133 -3.29 20.47 6.17
C ARG A 133 -4.29 19.34 5.98
N ASP A 134 -5.29 19.28 6.85
CA ASP A 134 -6.33 18.23 6.77
C ASP A 134 -7.17 18.31 5.49
N ALA A 135 -7.33 19.49 4.90
CA ALA A 135 -7.95 19.64 3.59
C ALA A 135 -7.14 18.90 2.50
N GLU A 136 -5.81 18.94 2.56
CA GLU A 136 -4.95 18.20 1.63
C GLU A 136 -5.03 16.69 1.91
N ARG A 137 -5.03 16.27 3.19
CA ARG A 137 -5.26 14.86 3.56
C ARG A 137 -6.57 14.31 2.97
N ALA A 138 -7.65 15.09 3.07
CA ALA A 138 -8.95 14.71 2.56
C ALA A 138 -8.96 14.47 1.03
N LEU A 139 -8.19 15.24 0.25
CA LEU A 139 -8.04 15.01 -1.20
C LEU A 139 -7.46 13.63 -1.51
N TYR A 140 -6.61 13.10 -0.63
CA TYR A 140 -6.03 11.77 -0.75
C TYR A 140 -6.86 10.69 -0.04
N GLY A 141 -8.06 11.01 0.45
CA GLY A 141 -8.87 10.08 1.24
C GLY A 141 -8.25 9.71 2.59
N VAL A 142 -7.34 10.55 3.10
CA VAL A 142 -6.72 10.37 4.42
C VAL A 142 -7.52 11.18 5.45
N PRO A 143 -7.89 10.60 6.60
CA PRO A 143 -8.54 11.33 7.68
C PRO A 143 -7.69 12.52 8.20
N PRO A 144 -8.30 13.49 8.89
CA PRO A 144 -7.58 14.52 9.62
C PRO A 144 -6.53 13.95 10.58
N LEU A 145 -5.47 14.70 10.83
CA LEU A 145 -4.33 14.21 11.62
C LEU A 145 -4.73 13.71 13.02
N TRP A 146 -5.65 14.41 13.69
CA TRP A 146 -6.13 14.02 15.01
C TRP A 146 -6.81 12.63 15.05
N VAL A 147 -7.42 12.20 13.93
CA VAL A 147 -8.02 10.86 13.83
C VAL A 147 -6.95 9.79 13.84
N GLN A 148 -5.82 10.07 13.16
CA GLN A 148 -4.66 9.18 13.12
C GLN A 148 -3.96 9.11 14.48
N GLU A 149 -3.86 10.24 15.19
CA GLU A 149 -3.33 10.32 16.55
C GLU A 149 -4.15 9.43 17.50
N GLN A 150 -5.48 9.54 17.46
CA GLN A 150 -6.34 8.68 18.27
C GLN A 150 -6.25 7.20 17.86
N ALA A 151 -6.06 6.90 16.57
CA ALA A 151 -5.93 5.53 16.09
C ALA A 151 -4.65 4.87 16.61
N VAL A 152 -3.52 5.57 16.60
CA VAL A 152 -2.26 5.04 17.14
C VAL A 152 -2.31 4.88 18.66
N GLU A 153 -2.96 5.80 19.37
CA GLU A 153 -3.18 5.65 20.81
C GLU A 153 -4.03 4.41 21.15
N ARG A 154 -5.10 4.16 20.38
CA ARG A 154 -5.92 2.96 20.57
C ARG A 154 -5.13 1.69 20.31
N LEU A 155 -4.28 1.69 19.27
CA LEU A 155 -3.39 0.56 18.96
C LEU A 155 -2.40 0.31 20.11
N GLN A 156 -1.76 1.35 20.63
CA GLN A 156 -0.85 1.25 21.77
C GLN A 156 -1.56 0.70 23.02
N ARG A 157 -2.75 1.21 23.35
CA ARG A 157 -3.53 0.72 24.50
C ARG A 157 -3.97 -0.72 24.37
N ARG A 158 -4.20 -1.21 23.14
CA ARG A 158 -4.57 -2.60 22.90
C ARG A 158 -3.39 -3.52 23.19
N GLU A 159 -2.20 -3.17 22.71
CA GLU A 159 -1.00 -3.96 22.96
C GLU A 159 -0.62 -3.98 24.45
N GLU A 160 -0.74 -2.85 25.16
CA GLU A 160 -0.45 -2.80 26.60
C GLU A 160 -1.37 -3.70 27.45
N ARG A 161 -2.46 -4.23 26.87
CA ARG A 161 -3.42 -5.13 27.52
C ARG A 161 -3.25 -6.60 27.14
N GLU A 162 -2.46 -6.90 26.11
CA GLU A 162 -2.13 -8.25 25.63
C GLU A 162 -0.88 -8.77 26.35
#